data_AF-A0A955UVB1-F1
#
_entry.id   AF-A0A955UVB1-F1
#
_cell.length_a   1.000
_cell.length_b   1.000
_cell.length_c   1.000
_cell.angle_alpha   90.00
_cell.angle_beta   90.00
_cell.angle_gamma   90.00
#
_symmetry.space_group_name_H-M   'P 1'
#
loop_
_entity.id
_entity.type
_entity.pdbx_description
1 polymer ?
#
loop_
_entity_poly.entity_id
_entity_poly.type
_entity_poly.pdbx_seq_one_letter_code
_entity_poly.pdbx_strand_id
1 'polypeptide(L)'
;MKLVACTSCHTQYDITDVAAESVRCRCGADVAVVDLESRDLAVHRCSSCGAHVDAGQRECEYCGAGIVTDPRLLSLICPECCARNADAARYCGACGVVFDPQPIGVEKRELPCPVCTSLMPARTVGAIAINECPTCNGIWCPAQGFEALVKAALESKKSSVTGEVEFVPRAKGSNPASQRIAYRKCPECDAFMLRRNFRKASGVIIDRCNSHGTWLDADELEQIAGYLLSGGRPNAERYMRETDAQADAEYRAARKARIAAESGANRQVVDAVLRSSTRRGESFLGSSLVDFLTSLID
;
A
#
# COMPACT_ATOMS: atom_id res chain seq x y z
N MET A 1 -27.43 -2.83 -11.05
CA MET A 1 -26.56 -1.65 -11.29
C MET A 1 -26.86 -1.11 -12.67
N LYS A 2 -27.03 0.21 -12.82
CA LYS A 2 -27.21 0.90 -14.10
C LYS A 2 -26.00 1.80 -14.36
N LEU A 3 -25.39 1.69 -15.52
CA LEU A 3 -24.17 2.42 -15.86
C LEU A 3 -24.36 3.36 -17.05
N VAL A 4 -23.69 4.50 -17.00
CA VAL A 4 -23.44 5.38 -18.16
C VAL A 4 -21.96 5.73 -18.21
N ALA A 5 -21.45 6.03 -19.41
CA ALA A 5 -20.08 6.48 -19.62
C ALA A 5 -20.07 7.88 -20.22
N CYS A 6 -19.14 8.70 -19.77
CA CYS A 6 -18.88 9.98 -20.41
C CYS A 6 -18.29 9.77 -21.80
N THR A 7 -18.92 10.34 -22.83
CA THR A 7 -18.43 10.24 -24.21
C THR A 7 -17.11 10.99 -24.46
N SER A 8 -16.73 11.90 -23.57
CA SER A 8 -15.47 12.67 -23.70
C SER A 8 -14.26 11.99 -23.05
N CYS A 9 -14.44 11.29 -21.94
CA CYS A 9 -13.32 10.70 -21.19
C CYS A 9 -13.55 9.26 -20.71
N HIS A 10 -14.63 8.62 -21.17
CA HIS A 10 -15.00 7.23 -20.89
C HIS A 10 -15.12 6.89 -19.40
N THR A 11 -15.30 7.90 -18.55
CA THR A 11 -15.51 7.68 -17.12
C THR A 11 -16.90 7.14 -16.92
N GLN A 12 -16.99 5.98 -16.27
CA GLN A 12 -18.23 5.30 -15.98
C GLN A 12 -18.83 5.86 -14.68
N TYR A 13 -20.15 5.86 -14.61
CA TYR A 13 -20.91 6.30 -13.44
C TYR A 13 -22.02 5.31 -13.15
N ASP A 14 -22.20 4.96 -11.88
CA ASP A 14 -23.35 4.19 -11.42
C ASP A 14 -24.52 5.14 -11.18
N ILE A 15 -25.51 5.10 -12.08
CA ILE A 15 -26.72 5.91 -12.06
C ILE A 15 -27.92 5.18 -11.45
N THR A 16 -27.73 4.04 -10.77
CA THR A 16 -28.84 3.21 -10.25
C THR A 16 -29.84 4.03 -9.43
N ASP A 17 -29.35 4.92 -8.58
CA ASP A 17 -30.16 5.72 -7.65
C ASP A 17 -30.18 7.22 -8.02
N VAL A 18 -29.88 7.57 -9.28
CA VAL A 18 -29.82 8.98 -9.70
C VAL A 18 -31.12 9.43 -10.36
N ALA A 19 -31.77 10.41 -9.74
CA ALA A 19 -33.00 11.02 -10.22
C ALA A 19 -32.78 12.21 -11.17
N ALA A 20 -31.54 12.71 -11.31
CA ALA A 20 -31.22 13.82 -12.19
C ALA A 20 -31.18 13.38 -13.66
N GLU A 21 -31.55 14.28 -14.59
CA GLU A 21 -31.50 14.01 -16.03
C GLU A 21 -30.06 13.97 -16.59
N SER A 22 -29.11 14.57 -15.87
CA SER A 22 -27.70 14.56 -16.24
C SER A 22 -26.79 14.65 -15.01
N VAL A 23 -25.54 14.19 -15.18
CA VAL A 23 -24.49 14.27 -14.18
C VAL A 23 -23.24 14.92 -14.77
N ARG A 24 -22.60 15.80 -13.98
CA ARG A 24 -21.36 16.45 -14.40
C ARG A 24 -20.19 15.48 -14.30
N CYS A 25 -19.58 15.15 -15.44
CA CYS A 25 -18.39 14.31 -15.49
C CYS A 25 -17.18 15.03 -14.88
N ARG A 26 -16.20 14.26 -14.38
CA ARG A 26 -14.91 14.78 -13.91
C ARG A 26 -14.12 15.57 -14.97
N CYS A 27 -14.33 15.31 -16.25
CA CYS A 27 -13.68 16.07 -17.33
C CYS A 27 -14.40 17.40 -17.65
N GLY A 28 -15.53 17.68 -16.98
CA GLY A 28 -16.35 18.85 -17.25
C GLY A 28 -17.36 18.67 -18.39
N ALA A 29 -17.56 17.46 -18.92
CA ALA A 29 -18.70 17.19 -19.81
C ALA A 29 -19.98 16.90 -19.00
N ASP A 30 -21.15 17.21 -19.55
CA ASP A 30 -22.42 16.73 -19.00
C ASP A 30 -22.72 15.34 -19.58
N VAL A 31 -23.07 14.40 -18.71
CA VAL A 31 -23.40 13.02 -19.06
C VAL A 31 -24.88 12.82 -18.83
N ALA A 32 -25.62 12.52 -19.89
CA ALA A 32 -27.04 12.23 -19.78
C ALA A 32 -27.28 10.94 -18.97
N VAL A 33 -28.23 10.99 -18.05
CA VAL A 33 -28.72 9.80 -17.34
C VAL A 33 -29.78 9.16 -18.23
N VAL A 34 -29.36 8.16 -19.00
CA VAL A 34 -30.19 7.49 -20.00
C VAL A 34 -30.23 5.99 -19.75
N ASP A 35 -31.38 5.36 -20.02
CA ASP A 35 -31.46 3.91 -20.12
C ASP A 35 -30.86 3.48 -21.47
N LEU A 36 -29.88 2.58 -21.42
CA LEU A 36 -29.19 2.09 -22.60
C LEU A 36 -29.96 0.94 -23.25
N GLU A 37 -30.07 0.98 -24.58
CA GLU A 37 -30.60 -0.14 -25.35
C GLU A 37 -29.57 -1.28 -25.39
N SER A 38 -29.94 -2.41 -24.78
CA SER A 38 -29.07 -3.58 -24.71
C SER A 38 -28.83 -4.25 -26.06
N ARG A 39 -27.67 -4.88 -26.23
CA ARG A 39 -27.38 -5.83 -27.29
C ARG A 39 -26.83 -7.13 -26.72
N ASP A 40 -26.96 -8.21 -27.46
CA ASP A 40 -26.43 -9.52 -27.04
C ASP A 40 -24.91 -9.58 -27.22
N LEU A 41 -24.28 -10.43 -26.42
CA LEU A 41 -22.84 -10.70 -26.46
C LEU A 41 -22.46 -11.38 -27.79
N ALA A 42 -21.83 -10.64 -28.69
CA ALA A 42 -21.28 -11.19 -29.94
C ALA A 42 -19.95 -11.93 -29.74
N VAL A 43 -19.25 -11.67 -28.64
CA VAL A 43 -17.94 -12.24 -28.26
C VAL A 43 -18.03 -12.71 -26.81
N HIS A 44 -17.35 -13.80 -26.47
CA HIS A 44 -17.30 -14.32 -25.11
C HIS A 44 -15.92 -14.03 -24.49
N ARG A 45 -15.90 -13.11 -23.54
CA ARG A 45 -14.80 -12.89 -22.59
C ARG A 45 -15.26 -13.27 -21.20
N CYS A 46 -14.34 -13.68 -20.36
CA CYS A 46 -14.62 -13.95 -18.96
C CYS A 46 -14.96 -12.63 -18.26
N SER A 47 -16.18 -12.52 -17.73
CA SER A 47 -16.61 -11.32 -17.01
C SER A 47 -15.87 -11.09 -15.68
N SER A 48 -15.09 -12.07 -15.19
CA SER A 48 -14.32 -11.96 -13.94
C SER A 48 -12.90 -11.42 -14.16
N CYS A 49 -12.21 -11.88 -15.21
CA CYS A 49 -10.79 -11.54 -15.47
C CYS A 49 -10.50 -10.93 -16.84
N GLY A 50 -11.47 -10.91 -17.76
CA GLY A 50 -11.33 -10.35 -19.12
C GLY A 50 -10.70 -11.28 -20.17
N ALA A 51 -10.28 -12.50 -19.78
CA ALA A 51 -9.71 -13.48 -20.70
C ALA A 51 -10.67 -13.85 -21.84
N HIS A 52 -10.13 -14.24 -23.00
CA HIS A 52 -10.95 -14.80 -24.08
C HIS A 52 -11.52 -16.16 -23.65
N VAL A 53 -12.73 -16.45 -24.12
CA VAL A 53 -13.47 -17.66 -23.77
C VAL A 53 -14.05 -18.23 -25.06
N ASP A 54 -13.88 -19.54 -25.27
CA ASP A 54 -14.40 -20.20 -26.45
C ASP A 54 -15.91 -20.43 -26.37
N ALA A 55 -16.54 -20.60 -27.54
CA ALA A 55 -17.97 -20.88 -27.62
C ALA A 55 -18.33 -22.17 -26.87
N GLY A 56 -19.24 -22.06 -25.88
CA GLY A 56 -19.73 -23.19 -25.10
C GLY A 56 -18.91 -23.54 -23.85
N GLN A 57 -17.79 -22.84 -23.60
CA GLN A 57 -17.02 -22.99 -22.39
C GLN A 57 -17.85 -22.55 -21.17
N ARG A 58 -17.85 -23.37 -20.11
CA ARG A 58 -18.64 -23.15 -18.88
C ARG A 58 -17.84 -22.59 -17.72
N GLU A 59 -16.51 -22.67 -17.79
CA GLU A 59 -15.59 -22.19 -16.77
C GLU A 59 -14.34 -21.62 -17.45
N CYS A 60 -13.87 -20.47 -16.98
CA CYS A 60 -12.69 -19.80 -17.51
C CYS A 60 -11.42 -20.58 -17.15
N GLU A 61 -10.66 -21.03 -18.15
CA GLU A 61 -9.37 -21.73 -17.94
C GLU A 61 -8.30 -20.89 -17.24
N TYR A 62 -8.41 -19.55 -17.28
CA TYR A 62 -7.44 -18.66 -16.66
C TYR A 62 -7.69 -18.44 -15.16
N CYS A 63 -8.95 -18.24 -14.75
CA CYS A 63 -9.28 -17.85 -13.38
C CYS A 63 -10.27 -18.77 -12.66
N GLY A 64 -10.81 -19.80 -13.33
CA GLY A 64 -11.81 -20.72 -12.77
C GLY A 64 -13.21 -20.13 -12.59
N ALA A 65 -13.48 -18.92 -13.08
CA ALA A 65 -14.80 -18.32 -12.96
C ALA A 65 -15.81 -18.99 -13.92
N GLY A 66 -17.01 -19.29 -13.43
CA GLY A 66 -18.11 -19.77 -14.26
C GLY A 66 -18.49 -18.77 -15.35
N ILE A 67 -18.74 -19.27 -16.56
CA ILE A 67 -19.13 -18.48 -17.72
C ILE A 67 -20.67 -18.47 -17.80
N VAL A 68 -21.25 -17.28 -17.64
CA VAL A 68 -22.70 -17.07 -17.73
C VAL A 68 -23.05 -16.62 -19.14
N THR A 69 -23.76 -17.46 -19.88
CA THR A 69 -24.22 -17.16 -21.25
C THR A 69 -25.74 -17.03 -21.37
N ASP A 70 -26.51 -17.40 -20.35
CA ASP A 70 -27.97 -17.28 -20.36
C ASP A 70 -28.38 -15.80 -20.29
N PRO A 71 -28.98 -15.21 -21.35
CA PRO A 71 -29.37 -13.81 -21.38
C PRO A 71 -30.34 -13.40 -20.25
N ARG A 72 -31.09 -14.35 -19.69
CA ARG A 72 -32.04 -14.11 -18.59
C ARG A 72 -31.34 -13.78 -17.28
N LEU A 73 -30.07 -14.13 -17.15
CA LEU A 73 -29.22 -13.86 -15.98
C LEU A 73 -28.32 -12.63 -16.18
N LEU A 74 -28.50 -11.90 -17.29
CA LEU A 74 -27.66 -10.76 -17.68
C LEU A 74 -28.46 -9.46 -17.69
N SER A 75 -28.31 -8.67 -16.62
CA SER A 75 -29.01 -7.40 -16.40
C SER A 75 -28.12 -6.16 -16.51
N LEU A 76 -26.82 -6.27 -16.25
CA LEU A 76 -25.89 -5.15 -16.35
C LEU A 76 -25.62 -4.81 -17.82
N ILE A 77 -25.88 -3.57 -18.23
CA ILE A 77 -25.60 -3.10 -19.59
C ILE A 77 -24.27 -2.36 -19.60
N CYS A 78 -23.35 -2.78 -20.47
CA CYS A 78 -22.06 -2.12 -20.65
C CYS A 78 -22.27 -0.71 -21.22
N PRO A 79 -21.73 0.36 -20.60
CA PRO A 79 -21.94 1.72 -21.07
C PRO A 79 -21.14 2.09 -22.33
N GLU A 80 -20.19 1.24 -22.75
CA GLU A 80 -19.36 1.49 -23.93
C GLU A 80 -19.87 0.76 -25.18
N CYS A 81 -20.34 -0.49 -25.05
CA CYS A 81 -20.76 -1.32 -26.18
C CYS A 81 -22.19 -1.84 -26.09
N CYS A 82 -22.92 -1.50 -25.03
CA CYS A 82 -24.29 -1.90 -24.75
C CYS A 82 -24.53 -3.40 -24.58
N ALA A 83 -23.50 -4.23 -24.47
CA ALA A 83 -23.66 -5.66 -24.23
C ALA A 83 -24.25 -5.94 -22.84
N ARG A 84 -25.12 -6.96 -22.73
CA ARG A 84 -25.61 -7.48 -21.45
C ARG A 84 -24.52 -8.29 -20.73
N ASN A 85 -24.44 -8.14 -19.42
CA ASN A 85 -23.44 -8.75 -18.55
C ASN A 85 -24.09 -9.20 -17.23
N ALA A 86 -23.42 -10.10 -16.52
CA ALA A 86 -23.82 -10.45 -15.17
C ALA A 86 -23.65 -9.25 -14.24
N ASP A 87 -24.51 -9.09 -13.23
CA ASP A 87 -24.44 -7.96 -12.30
C ASP A 87 -23.09 -7.87 -11.56
N ALA A 88 -22.44 -9.01 -11.32
CA ALA A 88 -21.14 -9.11 -10.66
C ALA A 88 -19.94 -9.05 -11.62
N ALA A 89 -20.15 -8.72 -12.91
CA ALA A 89 -19.09 -8.63 -13.88
C ALA A 89 -18.08 -7.53 -13.50
N ARG A 90 -16.78 -7.84 -13.61
CA ARG A 90 -15.67 -6.87 -13.56
C ARG A 90 -15.22 -6.41 -14.94
N TYR A 91 -15.46 -7.23 -15.95
CA TYR A 91 -15.14 -6.95 -17.34
C TYR A 91 -16.37 -7.19 -18.21
N CYS A 92 -16.53 -6.39 -19.25
CA CYS A 92 -17.54 -6.64 -20.27
C CYS A 92 -17.20 -7.90 -21.06
N GLY A 93 -18.12 -8.86 -21.11
CA GLY A 93 -17.97 -10.10 -21.86
C GLY A 93 -17.81 -9.88 -23.38
N ALA A 94 -18.22 -8.74 -23.93
CA ALA A 94 -18.09 -8.44 -25.35
C ALA A 94 -16.82 -7.63 -25.65
N CYS A 95 -16.78 -6.37 -25.21
CA CYS A 95 -15.68 -5.45 -25.56
C CYS A 95 -14.47 -5.55 -24.63
N GLY A 96 -14.60 -6.17 -23.45
CA GLY A 96 -13.51 -6.31 -22.48
C GLY A 96 -13.24 -5.08 -21.63
N VAL A 97 -14.05 -4.02 -21.71
CA VAL A 97 -13.88 -2.85 -20.83
C VAL A 97 -14.04 -3.26 -19.36
N VAL A 98 -13.21 -2.68 -18.49
CA VAL A 98 -13.32 -2.85 -17.04
C VAL A 98 -14.52 -2.06 -16.54
N PHE A 99 -15.35 -2.66 -15.70
CA PHE A 99 -16.41 -1.94 -14.99
C PHE A 99 -15.83 -1.33 -13.70
N ASP A 100 -15.63 0.00 -13.73
CA ASP A 100 -15.09 0.80 -12.62
C ASP A 100 -15.90 2.10 -12.46
N PRO A 101 -17.20 1.99 -12.12
CA PRO A 101 -18.07 3.15 -12.02
C PRO A 101 -17.65 4.06 -10.87
N GLN A 102 -17.57 5.35 -11.17
CA GLN A 102 -17.34 6.39 -10.17
C GLN A 102 -18.68 6.77 -9.52
N PRO A 103 -18.71 7.06 -8.21
CA PRO A 103 -19.92 7.55 -7.57
C PRO A 103 -20.32 8.92 -8.15
N ILE A 104 -21.63 9.15 -8.18
CA ILE A 104 -22.23 10.42 -8.57
C ILE A 104 -22.41 11.27 -7.32
N GLY A 105 -22.02 12.54 -7.36
CA GLY A 105 -22.27 13.47 -6.25
C GLY A 105 -21.14 13.63 -5.22
N VAL A 106 -19.91 13.19 -5.50
CA VAL A 106 -18.76 13.75 -4.78
C VAL A 106 -18.60 15.18 -5.29
N GLU A 107 -18.91 16.21 -4.50
CA GLU A 107 -18.50 17.57 -4.84
C GLU A 107 -16.97 17.59 -4.93
N LYS A 108 -16.47 17.63 -6.17
CA LYS A 108 -15.05 17.52 -6.50
C LYS A 108 -14.38 18.87 -6.33
N ARG A 109 -14.19 19.29 -5.08
CA ARG A 109 -13.25 20.37 -4.82
C ARG A 109 -11.85 19.79 -4.81
N GLU A 110 -11.01 20.24 -5.73
CA GLU A 110 -9.57 20.02 -5.61
C GLU A 110 -9.05 20.80 -4.40
N LEU A 111 -8.20 20.16 -3.63
CA LEU A 111 -7.67 20.72 -2.40
C LEU A 111 -6.15 20.86 -2.49
N PRO A 112 -5.54 21.95 -1.99
CA PRO A 112 -4.10 22.08 -1.99
C PRO A 112 -3.47 21.10 -1.01
N CYS A 113 -2.42 20.40 -1.43
CA CYS A 113 -1.71 19.47 -0.55
C CYS A 113 -1.03 20.24 0.61
N PRO A 114 -1.24 19.83 1.88
CA PRO A 114 -0.63 20.51 3.02
C PRO A 114 0.89 20.25 3.14
N VAL A 115 1.45 19.35 2.33
CA VAL A 115 2.87 19.00 2.30
C VAL A 115 3.59 19.69 1.15
N CYS A 116 3.10 19.53 -0.08
CA CYS A 116 3.79 19.98 -1.29
C CYS A 116 2.98 20.97 -2.14
N THR A 117 1.84 21.45 -1.65
CA THR A 117 0.92 22.44 -2.27
C THR A 117 0.30 22.06 -3.62
N SER A 118 0.69 20.94 -4.23
CA SER A 118 0.03 20.37 -5.41
C SER A 118 -1.48 20.24 -5.21
N LEU A 119 -2.27 20.52 -6.26
CA LEU A 119 -3.71 20.28 -6.24
C LEU A 119 -4.00 18.79 -6.17
N MET A 120 -4.86 18.41 -5.23
CA MET A 120 -5.25 17.04 -4.96
C MET A 120 -6.66 16.80 -5.51
N PRO A 121 -6.80 16.02 -6.59
CA PRO A 121 -8.10 15.68 -7.13
C PRO A 121 -8.89 14.81 -6.14
N ALA A 122 -10.21 15.01 -6.12
CA ALA A 122 -11.10 14.12 -5.39
C ALA A 122 -11.13 12.73 -6.07
N ARG A 123 -11.05 11.68 -5.26
CA ARG A 123 -11.13 10.26 -5.61
C ARG A 123 -12.13 9.58 -4.68
N THR A 124 -12.49 8.34 -5.00
CA THR A 124 -13.35 7.53 -4.15
C THR A 124 -12.65 6.23 -3.79
N VAL A 125 -12.71 5.85 -2.51
CA VAL A 125 -12.35 4.53 -2.02
C VAL A 125 -13.62 3.89 -1.47
N GLY A 126 -14.16 2.88 -2.18
CA GLY A 126 -15.50 2.35 -1.88
C GLY A 126 -16.56 3.43 -2.08
N ALA A 127 -17.33 3.76 -1.03
CA ALA A 127 -18.31 4.84 -1.04
C ALA A 127 -17.76 6.18 -0.46
N ILE A 128 -16.46 6.25 -0.19
CA ILE A 128 -15.87 7.35 0.58
C ILE A 128 -15.06 8.26 -0.33
N ALA A 129 -15.46 9.51 -0.42
CA ALA A 129 -14.72 10.56 -1.10
C ALA A 129 -13.47 10.96 -0.31
N ILE A 130 -12.33 11.02 -0.99
CA ILE A 130 -11.04 11.48 -0.47
C ILE A 130 -10.36 12.40 -1.48
N ASN A 131 -9.33 13.15 -1.10
CA ASN A 131 -8.42 13.78 -2.07
C ASN A 131 -7.03 13.16 -1.92
N GLU A 132 -6.44 12.70 -3.01
CA GLU A 132 -5.11 12.09 -3.01
C GLU A 132 -4.11 12.98 -3.76
N CYS A 133 -2.99 13.29 -3.12
CA CYS A 133 -1.93 14.07 -3.73
C CYS A 133 -1.18 13.25 -4.79
N PRO A 134 -1.08 13.72 -6.05
CA PRO A 134 -0.36 13.00 -7.10
C PRO A 134 1.16 13.07 -6.94
N THR A 135 1.68 13.94 -6.06
CA THR A 135 3.12 14.17 -5.88
C THR A 135 3.69 13.41 -4.69
N CYS A 136 3.04 13.51 -3.52
CA CYS A 136 3.53 12.91 -2.28
C CYS A 136 2.68 11.71 -1.82
N ASN A 137 1.63 11.34 -2.57
CA ASN A 137 0.70 10.25 -2.27
C ASN A 137 -0.03 10.37 -0.92
N GLY A 138 -0.01 11.54 -0.28
CA GLY A 138 -0.79 11.80 0.92
C GLY A 138 -2.28 11.96 0.62
N ILE A 139 -3.11 11.65 1.61
CA ILE A 139 -4.55 11.56 1.49
C ILE A 139 -5.22 12.53 2.46
N TRP A 140 -6.13 13.35 1.94
CA TRP A 140 -7.13 14.06 2.72
C TRP A 140 -8.42 13.23 2.77
N CYS A 141 -8.87 12.92 3.98
CA CYS A 141 -10.12 12.21 4.20
C CYS A 141 -11.05 13.09 5.03
N PRO A 142 -12.24 13.46 4.50
CA PRO A 142 -13.26 14.18 5.28
C PRO A 142 -13.62 13.43 6.56
N ALA A 143 -14.04 14.15 7.60
CA ALA A 143 -14.22 13.60 8.94
C ALA A 143 -15.13 12.36 8.96
N GLN A 144 -16.28 12.45 8.30
CA GLN A 144 -17.23 11.34 8.18
C GLN A 144 -16.67 10.18 7.33
N GLY A 145 -15.89 10.51 6.30
CA GLY A 145 -15.23 9.52 5.44
C GLY A 145 -14.18 8.72 6.20
N PHE A 146 -13.37 9.37 7.04
CA PHE A 146 -12.33 8.69 7.81
C PHE A 146 -12.94 7.73 8.84
N GLU A 147 -14.02 8.14 9.50
CA GLU A 147 -14.75 7.28 10.42
C GLU A 147 -15.38 6.07 9.71
N ALA A 148 -15.95 6.29 8.52
CA ALA A 148 -16.50 5.22 7.68
C ALA A 148 -15.42 4.23 7.22
N LEU A 149 -14.22 4.70 6.82
CA LEU A 149 -13.09 3.84 6.46
C LEU A 149 -12.69 2.93 7.62
N VAL A 150 -12.53 3.50 8.81
CA VAL A 150 -12.16 2.73 10.02
C VAL A 150 -13.25 1.72 10.38
N LYS A 151 -14.53 2.09 10.28
CA LYS A 151 -15.66 1.20 10.56
C LYS A 151 -15.70 0.03 9.58
N ALA A 152 -15.60 0.31 8.28
CA ALA A 152 -15.61 -0.72 7.23
C ALA A 152 -14.47 -1.73 7.44
N ALA A 153 -13.25 -1.26 7.74
CA ALA A 153 -12.11 -2.14 8.02
C ALA A 153 -12.34 -3.07 9.23
N LEU A 154 -12.99 -2.56 10.28
CA LEU A 154 -13.35 -3.36 11.47
C LEU A 154 -14.46 -4.38 11.18
N GLU A 155 -15.42 -4.06 10.31
CA GLU A 155 -16.52 -4.94 9.93
C GLU A 155 -16.06 -6.07 8.99
N SER A 156 -15.17 -5.77 8.04
CA SER A 156 -14.54 -6.78 7.19
C SER A 156 -13.82 -7.84 8.03
N LYS A 157 -13.12 -7.44 9.09
CA LYS A 157 -12.45 -8.38 10.01
C LYS A 157 -13.42 -9.33 10.72
N LYS A 158 -14.61 -8.86 11.10
CA LYS A 158 -15.61 -9.70 11.79
C LYS A 158 -16.21 -10.77 10.89
N SER A 159 -16.23 -10.53 9.58
CA SER A 159 -16.84 -11.41 8.59
C SER A 159 -15.86 -12.45 8.02
N SER A 160 -14.57 -12.23 8.14
CA SER A 160 -13.52 -13.17 7.74
C SER A 160 -13.35 -14.29 8.78
N VAL A 161 -14.07 -15.40 8.60
CA VAL A 161 -13.97 -16.64 9.42
C VAL A 161 -12.89 -17.60 8.89
N THR A 162 -12.20 -17.29 7.80
CA THR A 162 -11.27 -18.24 7.15
C THR A 162 -9.88 -17.64 6.94
N GLY A 163 -8.91 -18.18 7.69
CA GLY A 163 -7.47 -18.00 7.46
C GLY A 163 -6.89 -16.71 8.04
N GLU A 164 -6.00 -16.86 9.03
CA GLU A 164 -5.13 -15.79 9.51
C GLU A 164 -4.13 -15.38 8.41
N VAL A 165 -4.56 -14.56 7.46
CA VAL A 165 -3.61 -13.87 6.57
C VAL A 165 -3.01 -12.74 7.38
N GLU A 166 -1.78 -12.95 7.82
CA GLU A 166 -1.00 -11.97 8.57
C GLU A 166 -0.72 -10.75 7.66
N PHE A 167 -1.51 -9.68 7.81
CA PHE A 167 -1.27 -8.44 7.09
C PHE A 167 -0.09 -7.71 7.71
N VAL A 168 1.05 -7.75 7.04
CA VAL A 168 2.26 -7.00 7.41
C VAL A 168 2.31 -5.74 6.54
N PRO A 169 2.19 -4.54 7.12
CA PRO A 169 2.37 -3.29 6.37
C PRO A 169 3.75 -3.26 5.69
N ARG A 170 3.79 -2.85 4.42
CA ARG A 170 5.03 -2.68 3.63
C ARG A 170 5.89 -1.54 4.17
N ALA A 171 5.25 -0.51 4.72
CA ALA A 171 5.91 0.62 5.34
C ALA A 171 5.97 0.46 6.87
N LYS A 172 7.19 0.60 7.41
CA LYS A 172 7.44 0.56 8.86
C LYS A 172 6.99 1.89 9.47
N GLY A 173 6.12 1.84 10.48
CA GLY A 173 5.84 3.03 11.29
C GLY A 173 7.13 3.53 11.93
N SER A 174 7.55 4.75 11.60
CA SER A 174 8.73 5.38 12.22
C SER A 174 8.40 5.77 13.66
N ASN A 175 9.40 5.78 14.56
CA ASN A 175 9.23 6.32 15.91
C ASN A 175 8.63 7.75 15.84
N PRO A 176 7.43 8.00 16.38
CA PRO A 176 6.81 9.31 16.31
C PRO A 176 7.65 10.44 16.91
N ALA A 177 8.58 10.11 17.82
CA ALA A 177 9.50 11.04 18.47
C ALA A 177 10.70 11.43 17.59
N SER A 178 11.03 10.66 16.55
CA SER A 178 12.14 10.96 15.62
C SER A 178 11.71 11.68 14.36
N GLN A 179 10.40 11.88 14.14
CA GLN A 179 9.89 12.61 12.98
C GLN A 179 10.09 14.13 13.17
N ARG A 180 10.59 14.81 12.13
CA ARG A 180 10.72 16.28 12.11
C ARG A 180 9.32 16.91 12.17
N ILE A 181 9.02 17.62 13.25
CA ILE A 181 7.69 18.19 13.50
C ILE A 181 7.45 19.37 12.56
N ALA A 182 6.51 19.23 11.62
CA ALA A 182 6.00 20.32 10.80
C ALA A 182 4.48 20.41 10.99
N TYR A 183 4.00 21.54 11.52
CA TYR A 183 2.57 21.76 11.68
C TYR A 183 1.93 22.08 10.33
N ARG A 184 0.98 21.25 9.93
CA ARG A 184 0.28 21.34 8.64
C ARG A 184 -1.02 22.13 8.76
N LYS A 185 -1.38 22.86 7.70
CA LYS A 185 -2.66 23.56 7.59
C LYS A 185 -3.72 22.65 7.01
N CYS A 186 -4.95 22.79 7.47
CA CYS A 186 -6.11 22.12 6.90
C CYS A 186 -6.35 22.66 5.48
N PRO A 187 -6.48 21.80 4.46
CA PRO A 187 -6.69 22.25 3.08
C PRO A 187 -8.05 22.90 2.83
N GLU A 188 -9.00 22.77 3.77
CA GLU A 188 -10.34 23.36 3.66
C GLU A 188 -10.48 24.71 4.35
N CYS A 189 -9.85 24.91 5.51
CA CYS A 189 -10.02 26.11 6.34
C CYS A 189 -8.73 26.81 6.78
N ASP A 190 -7.56 26.34 6.32
CA ASP A 190 -6.23 26.87 6.65
C ASP A 190 -5.83 26.83 8.14
N ALA A 191 -6.69 26.34 9.03
CA ALA A 191 -6.38 26.15 10.44
C ALA A 191 -5.31 25.05 10.63
N PHE A 192 -4.46 25.19 11.63
CA PHE A 192 -3.47 24.16 11.95
C PHE A 192 -4.14 22.85 12.39
N MET A 193 -3.66 21.74 11.83
CA MET A 193 -4.12 20.40 12.17
C MET A 193 -3.40 19.88 13.41
N LEU A 194 -4.13 19.13 14.23
CA LEU A 194 -3.62 18.50 15.44
C LEU A 194 -2.99 17.16 15.10
N ARG A 195 -1.68 17.07 15.28
CA ARG A 195 -0.94 15.83 15.20
C ARG A 195 -1.31 14.91 16.37
N ARG A 196 -1.89 13.74 16.08
CA ARG A 196 -2.38 12.77 17.07
C ARG A 196 -1.94 11.35 16.72
N ASN A 197 -1.72 10.52 17.74
CA ASN A 197 -1.57 9.09 17.54
C ASN A 197 -2.95 8.48 17.26
N PHE A 198 -3.08 7.74 16.16
CA PHE A 198 -4.31 7.07 15.78
C PHE A 198 -4.61 5.96 16.77
N ARG A 199 -5.53 6.19 17.72
CA ARG A 199 -5.71 5.35 18.92
C ARG A 199 -4.42 5.32 19.76
N LYS A 200 -4.56 5.10 21.08
CA LYS A 200 -3.48 5.36 22.04
C LYS A 200 -2.20 4.55 21.80
N ALA A 201 -2.26 3.43 21.09
CA ALA A 201 -1.17 2.46 20.98
C ALA A 201 -0.82 2.03 19.54
N SER A 202 -1.31 2.69 18.49
CA SER A 202 -0.98 2.25 17.11
C SER A 202 0.43 2.63 16.70
N GLY A 203 0.94 3.77 17.18
CA GLY A 203 2.20 4.34 16.72
C GLY A 203 2.08 5.06 15.37
N VAL A 204 0.90 5.05 14.76
CA VAL A 204 0.60 5.77 13.52
C VAL A 204 0.16 7.18 13.87
N ILE A 205 0.82 8.16 13.28
CA ILE A 205 0.50 9.55 13.48
C ILE A 205 -0.49 9.98 12.40
N ILE A 206 -1.42 10.87 12.75
CA ILE A 206 -2.36 11.48 11.82
C ILE A 206 -2.46 12.97 12.14
N ASP A 207 -2.74 13.78 11.12
CA ASP A 207 -2.99 15.21 11.30
C ASP A 207 -4.48 15.51 11.16
N ARG A 208 -5.14 15.84 12.27
CA ARG A 208 -6.60 16.02 12.30
C ARG A 208 -7.00 17.48 12.40
N CYS A 209 -7.82 17.94 11.48
CA CYS A 209 -8.60 19.17 11.64
C CYS A 209 -9.79 18.91 12.56
N ASN A 210 -10.14 19.88 13.41
CA ASN A 210 -11.25 19.75 14.34
C ASN A 210 -12.63 19.65 13.65
N SER A 211 -12.78 20.24 12.46
CA SER A 211 -14.07 20.42 11.81
C SER A 211 -14.22 19.68 10.47
N HIS A 212 -13.14 19.52 9.71
CA HIS A 212 -13.24 19.12 8.30
C HIS A 212 -12.82 17.67 8.04
N GLY A 213 -11.65 17.26 8.55
CA GLY A 213 -11.11 15.95 8.20
C GLY A 213 -9.75 15.62 8.77
N THR A 214 -9.16 14.57 8.23
CA THR A 214 -7.89 13.99 8.64
C THR A 214 -6.97 13.88 7.43
N TRP A 215 -5.74 14.34 7.59
CA TRP A 215 -4.65 14.10 6.67
C TRP A 215 -3.87 12.84 7.08
N LEU A 216 -3.52 12.05 6.08
CA LEU A 216 -2.68 10.86 6.17
C LEU A 216 -1.54 10.99 5.18
N ASP A 217 -0.30 10.76 5.61
CA ASP A 217 0.82 10.57 4.70
C ASP A 217 0.71 9.21 3.97
N ALA A 218 1.48 9.05 2.88
CA ALA A 218 1.34 7.94 1.92
C ALA A 218 1.22 6.54 2.55
N ASP A 219 1.94 6.31 3.65
CA ASP A 219 2.04 5.01 4.30
C ASP A 219 1.11 4.86 5.52
N GLU A 220 0.50 5.95 6.00
CA GLU A 220 -0.23 5.95 7.28
C GLU A 220 -1.55 5.17 7.19
N LEU A 221 -2.23 5.22 6.05
CA LEU A 221 -3.46 4.45 5.84
C LEU A 221 -3.20 2.93 5.87
N GLU A 222 -2.10 2.48 5.27
CA GLU A 222 -1.67 1.07 5.28
C GLU A 222 -1.31 0.61 6.70
N GLN A 223 -0.60 1.46 7.46
CA GLN A 223 -0.28 1.18 8.87
C GLN A 223 -1.54 1.13 9.76
N ILE A 224 -2.51 2.01 9.53
CA ILE A 224 -3.81 1.99 10.21
C ILE A 224 -4.52 0.66 9.92
N ALA A 225 -4.58 0.26 8.65
CA ALA A 225 -5.20 -1.01 8.26
C ALA A 225 -4.53 -2.20 8.95
N GLY A 226 -3.20 -2.26 8.94
CA GLY A 226 -2.46 -3.31 9.64
C GLY A 226 -2.71 -3.35 11.14
N TYR A 227 -2.76 -2.19 11.81
CA TYR A 227 -3.09 -2.11 13.23
C TYR A 227 -4.52 -2.59 13.54
N LEU A 228 -5.50 -2.27 12.68
CA LEU A 228 -6.87 -2.73 12.87
C LEU A 228 -6.99 -4.25 12.64
N LEU A 229 -6.34 -4.76 11.59
CA LEU A 229 -6.31 -6.18 11.26
C LEU A 229 -5.58 -7.01 12.33
N SER A 230 -4.53 -6.48 12.96
CA SER A 230 -3.87 -7.13 14.12
C SER A 230 -4.70 -7.13 15.41
N GLY A 231 -5.89 -6.51 15.41
CA GLY A 231 -6.79 -6.47 16.56
C GLY A 231 -6.46 -5.37 17.54
N GLY A 232 -5.83 -4.29 17.07
CA GLY A 232 -5.45 -3.16 17.91
C GLY A 232 -4.32 -3.48 18.89
N ARG A 233 -3.63 -4.61 18.70
CA ARG A 233 -2.40 -4.90 19.41
C ARG A 233 -1.27 -4.07 18.79
N PRO A 234 -0.48 -3.35 19.59
CA PRO A 234 0.63 -2.57 19.06
C PRO A 234 1.54 -3.51 18.28
N ASN A 235 1.70 -3.27 16.98
CA ASN A 235 2.82 -3.85 16.25
C ASN A 235 4.15 -3.38 16.85
N ALA A 236 4.16 -2.28 17.62
CA ALA A 236 5.31 -1.72 18.30
C ALA A 236 6.11 -2.74 19.14
N GLU A 237 5.48 -3.65 19.88
CA GLU A 237 6.23 -4.64 20.70
C GLU A 237 6.95 -5.69 19.85
N ARG A 238 6.32 -6.13 18.75
CA ARG A 238 6.92 -7.06 17.80
C ARG A 238 8.00 -6.37 16.96
N TYR A 239 7.73 -5.14 16.51
CA TYR A 239 8.68 -4.31 15.79
C TYR A 239 9.91 -3.97 16.64
N MET A 240 9.74 -3.59 17.91
CA MET A 240 10.86 -3.33 18.83
C MET A 240 11.72 -4.58 19.01
N ARG A 241 11.10 -5.76 19.19
CA ARG A 241 11.82 -7.03 19.30
C ARG A 241 12.57 -7.39 18.00
N GLU A 242 11.97 -7.17 16.85
CA GLU A 242 12.60 -7.44 15.54
C GLU A 242 13.74 -6.44 15.25
N THR A 243 13.60 -5.17 15.61
CA THR A 243 14.67 -4.17 15.47
C THR A 243 15.83 -4.41 16.42
N ASP A 244 15.54 -4.76 17.68
CA ASP A 244 16.57 -5.08 18.67
C ASP A 244 17.33 -6.35 18.25
N ALA A 245 16.62 -7.38 17.76
CA ALA A 245 17.23 -8.59 17.24
C ALA A 245 18.10 -8.34 16.00
N GLN A 246 17.69 -7.44 15.11
CA GLN A 246 18.46 -7.08 13.92
C GLN A 246 19.70 -6.25 14.25
N ALA A 247 19.59 -5.27 15.16
CA ALA A 247 20.72 -4.51 15.67
C ALA A 247 21.74 -5.39 16.39
N ASP A 248 21.27 -6.36 17.19
CA ASP A 248 22.11 -7.35 17.85
C ASP A 248 22.83 -8.26 16.84
N ALA A 249 22.15 -8.67 15.78
CA ALA A 249 22.74 -9.49 14.71
C ALA A 249 23.83 -8.71 13.94
N GLU A 250 23.58 -7.45 13.61
CA GLU A 250 24.54 -6.56 12.95
C GLU A 250 25.75 -6.29 13.84
N TYR A 251 25.55 -6.02 15.14
CA TYR A 251 26.63 -5.85 16.10
C TYR A 251 27.50 -7.10 16.23
N ARG A 252 26.89 -8.29 16.31
CA ARG A 252 27.60 -9.57 16.34
C ARG A 252 28.39 -9.83 15.06
N ALA A 253 27.81 -9.51 13.90
CA ALA A 253 28.48 -9.64 12.60
C ALA A 253 29.69 -8.70 12.49
N ALA A 254 29.54 -7.43 12.86
CA ALA A 254 30.61 -6.44 12.87
C ALA A 254 31.75 -6.82 13.83
N ARG A 255 31.41 -7.31 15.03
CA ARG A 255 32.39 -7.81 16.00
C ARG A 255 33.17 -9.02 15.46
N LYS A 256 32.49 -9.96 14.79
CA LYS A 256 33.13 -11.13 14.17
C LYS A 256 34.08 -10.73 13.03
N ALA A 257 33.67 -9.76 12.20
CA ALA A 257 34.51 -9.23 11.13
C ALA A 257 35.76 -8.52 11.67
N ARG A 258 35.64 -7.77 12.77
CA ARG A 258 36.78 -7.11 13.41
C ARG A 258 37.80 -8.11 13.95
N ILE A 259 37.33 -9.13 14.67
CA ILE A 259 38.19 -10.20 15.21
C ILE A 259 38.90 -10.96 14.08
N ALA A 260 38.21 -11.23 12.97
CA ALA A 260 38.82 -11.87 11.80
C ALA A 260 39.90 -10.99 11.14
N ALA A 261 39.68 -9.68 11.03
CA ALA A 261 40.67 -8.74 10.49
C ALA A 261 41.91 -8.60 11.40
N GLU A 262 41.71 -8.50 12.71
CA GLU A 262 42.80 -8.46 13.70
C GLU A 262 43.62 -9.75 13.69
N SER A 263 42.96 -10.90 13.55
CA SER A 263 43.63 -12.22 13.46
C SER A 263 44.40 -12.39 12.15
N GLY A 264 43.88 -11.85 11.04
CA GLY A 264 44.57 -11.81 9.74
C GLY A 264 45.80 -10.91 9.76
N ALA A 265 45.71 -9.73 10.38
CA ALA A 265 46.83 -8.80 10.54
C ALA A 265 47.93 -9.39 11.44
N ASN A 266 47.57 -10.02 12.55
CA ASN A 266 48.53 -10.64 13.47
C ASN A 266 49.27 -11.82 12.79
N ARG A 267 48.57 -12.59 11.93
CA ARG A 267 49.19 -13.66 11.14
C ARG A 267 50.17 -13.14 10.07
N GLN A 268 49.89 -12.00 9.45
CA GLN A 268 50.82 -11.36 8.49
C GLN A 268 52.08 -10.83 9.19
N VAL A 269 51.96 -10.30 10.41
CA VAL A 269 53.10 -9.84 11.21
C VAL A 269 53.98 -11.02 11.62
N VAL A 270 53.39 -12.12 12.09
CA VAL A 270 54.14 -13.34 12.44
C VAL A 270 54.86 -13.93 11.22
N ASP A 271 54.19 -14.00 10.06
CA ASP A 271 54.81 -14.46 8.82
C ASP A 271 55.95 -13.54 8.33
N ALA A 272 55.84 -12.23 8.52
CA ALA A 272 56.88 -11.27 8.17
C ALA A 272 58.11 -11.40 9.09
N VAL A 273 57.90 -11.61 10.39
CA VAL A 273 58.97 -11.85 11.37
C VAL A 273 59.72 -13.14 11.02
N LEU A 274 59.01 -14.24 10.75
CA LEU A 274 59.62 -15.52 10.36
C LEU A 274 60.43 -15.44 9.05
N ARG A 275 59.98 -14.63 8.07
CA ARG A 275 60.73 -14.37 6.82
C ARG A 275 61.95 -13.47 7.01
N SER A 276 61.94 -12.61 8.03
CA SER A 276 63.09 -11.74 8.35
C SER A 276 64.22 -12.49 9.08
N SER A 277 63.86 -13.52 9.85
CA SER A 277 64.81 -14.39 10.56
C SER A 277 65.55 -15.36 9.64
N THR A 278 64.99 -15.65 8.45
CA THR A 278 65.62 -16.54 7.45
C THR A 278 66.54 -15.82 6.46
N ARG A 279 66.58 -14.47 6.46
CA ARG A 279 67.45 -13.67 5.56
C ARG A 279 68.73 -13.12 6.20
N ARG A 280 68.89 -13.22 7.52
CA ARG A 280 70.18 -12.93 8.20
C ARG A 280 70.88 -14.24 8.54
N GLY A 281 71.48 -14.83 7.53
CA GLY A 281 72.56 -15.79 7.75
C GLY A 281 73.85 -15.03 8.03
N GLU A 282 74.11 -14.70 9.29
CA GLU A 282 75.48 -14.53 9.79
C GLU A 282 75.58 -15.16 11.18
N SER A 283 76.59 -16.00 11.31
CA SER A 283 76.95 -16.86 12.43
C SER A 283 77.09 -16.10 13.76
N PHE A 284 76.30 -16.47 14.78
CA PHE A 284 76.72 -16.31 16.18
C PHE A 284 76.15 -17.44 17.04
N LEU A 285 77.05 -18.09 17.76
CA LEU A 285 76.81 -19.20 18.67
C LEU A 285 75.94 -18.76 19.86
N GLY A 286 74.92 -19.55 20.16
CA GLY A 286 74.46 -19.81 21.53
C GLY A 286 73.55 -18.78 22.21
N SER A 287 72.24 -18.94 22.05
CA SER A 287 71.29 -19.17 23.16
C SER A 287 69.91 -19.49 22.58
N SER A 288 69.22 -20.46 23.18
CA SER A 288 68.01 -21.04 22.64
C SER A 288 66.82 -20.10 22.81
N LEU A 289 65.95 -20.04 21.78
CA LEU A 289 64.63 -19.40 21.74
C LEU A 289 63.74 -19.73 22.96
N VAL A 290 64.07 -20.81 23.68
CA VAL A 290 63.43 -21.25 24.92
C VAL A 290 63.60 -20.23 26.05
N ASP A 291 64.74 -19.54 26.16
CA ASP A 291 64.99 -18.58 27.26
C ASP A 291 64.14 -17.30 27.14
N PHE A 292 63.70 -16.96 25.93
CA PHE A 292 62.84 -15.79 25.68
C PHE A 292 61.36 -16.06 25.97
N LEU A 293 60.91 -17.31 25.85
CA LEU A 293 59.51 -17.67 26.10
C LEU A 293 59.19 -17.83 27.59
N THR A 294 60.18 -18.09 28.45
CA THR A 294 59.99 -18.22 29.90
C THR A 294 59.84 -16.89 30.63
N SER A 295 60.15 -15.74 30.00
CA SER A 295 60.02 -14.42 30.63
C SER A 295 58.64 -13.76 30.46
N LEU A 296 57.69 -14.45 29.82
CA LEU A 296 56.35 -13.94 29.51
C LEU A 296 55.22 -14.66 30.27
N ILE A 297 55.53 -15.48 31.28
CA ILE A 297 54.56 -16.17 32.16
C ILE A 297 54.79 -15.81 33.64
N ASP A 298 55.22 -14.59 33.96
CA ASP A 298 55.02 -13.97 35.28
C ASP A 298 54.30 -12.61 35.12
#